data_AF-A0A9W9I4A2-F1
#
_entry.id   AF-A0A9W9I4A2-F1
#
_cell.length_a   1.000
_cell.length_b   1.000
_cell.length_c   1.000
_cell.angle_alpha   90.00
_cell.angle_beta   90.00
_cell.angle_gamma   90.00
#
_symmetry.space_group_name_H-M   'P 1'
#
loop_
_entity.id
_entity.type
_entity.pdbx_description
1 polymer ?
#
loop_
_entity_poly.entity_id
_entity_poly.type
_entity_poly.pdbx_seq_one_letter_code
_entity_poly.pdbx_strand_id
1 'polypeptide(L)'
;MIDLDIRLREIVQHEAFLSKQCDESEDLLDDPKKRQQQLDEWHAEMRALEQEYWSVERRLYANDTLCPTKPSWRAYISTRKRPRWYLNTCSVRPKGDGHSEAVSAQYQRELCEVRDG
;
A
#
# COMPACT_ATOMS: atom_id res chain seq x y z
N MET A 1 -6.48 6.07 14.54
CA MET A 1 -5.71 4.82 14.35
C MET A 1 -6.03 4.20 13.00
N ILE A 2 -7.29 3.83 12.72
CA ILE A 2 -7.68 3.23 11.43
C ILE A 2 -7.36 4.17 10.25
N ASP A 3 -7.71 5.46 10.34
CA ASP A 3 -7.44 6.41 9.23
C ASP A 3 -5.94 6.58 8.94
N LEU A 4 -5.10 6.53 9.98
CA LEU A 4 -3.64 6.58 9.81
C LEU A 4 -3.11 5.31 9.15
N ASP A 5 -3.64 4.14 9.53
CA ASP A 5 -3.31 2.86 8.89
C ASP A 5 -3.76 2.80 7.42
N ILE A 6 -4.94 3.36 7.10
CA ILE A 6 -5.40 3.52 5.73
C ILE A 6 -4.44 4.43 4.96
N ARG A 7 -4.11 5.60 5.52
CA ARG A 7 -3.23 6.56 4.87
C ARG A 7 -1.84 5.99 4.57
N LEU A 8 -1.26 5.24 5.50
CA LEU A 8 0.03 4.56 5.26
C LEU A 8 -0.04 3.60 4.06
N ARG A 9 -1.16 2.89 3.90
CA ARG A 9 -1.35 1.99 2.76
C ARG A 9 -1.55 2.72 1.45
N GLU A 10 -2.33 3.81 1.46
CA GLU A 10 -2.49 4.67 0.28
C GLU A 10 -1.14 5.21 -0.20
N ILE A 11 -0.28 5.64 0.74
CA ILE A 11 1.06 6.13 0.41
C ILE A 11 1.88 5.03 -0.28
N VAL A 12 1.93 3.82 0.29
CA VAL A 12 2.66 2.68 -0.30
C VAL A 12 2.10 2.28 -1.67
N GLN A 13 0.77 2.29 -1.84
CA GLN A 13 0.13 2.02 -3.12
C GLN A 13 0.49 3.07 -4.17
N HIS A 14 0.52 4.34 -3.77
CA HIS A 14 0.86 5.44 -4.65
C HIS A 14 2.34 5.39 -5.07
N GLU A 15 3.24 5.13 -4.13
CA GLU A 15 4.66 4.95 -4.40
C GLU A 15 4.91 3.78 -5.37
N ALA A 16 4.23 2.65 -5.17
CA ALA A 16 4.31 1.51 -6.09
C ALA A 16 3.78 1.86 -7.49
N PHE A 17 2.70 2.64 -7.57
CA PHE A 17 2.17 3.13 -8.84
C PHE A 17 3.18 4.04 -9.55
N LEU A 18 3.74 5.04 -8.87
CA LEU A 18 4.73 5.97 -9.43
C LEU A 18 6.01 5.25 -9.85
N SER A 19 6.48 4.29 -9.05
CA SER A 19 7.66 3.48 -9.41
C SER A 19 7.43 2.74 -10.73
N LYS A 20 6.25 2.12 -10.89
CA LYS A 20 5.87 1.46 -12.14
C LYS A 20 5.79 2.46 -13.32
N GLN A 21 5.25 3.66 -13.10
CA GLN A 21 5.19 4.68 -14.15
C GLN A 21 6.60 5.16 -14.57
N CYS A 22 7.54 5.26 -13.63
CA CYS A 22 8.94 5.55 -13.94
C CYS A 22 9.57 4.46 -14.82
N ASP A 23 9.33 3.19 -14.49
CA ASP A 23 9.85 2.04 -15.27
C ASP A 23 9.25 2.02 -16.69
N GLU A 24 7.96 2.33 -16.83
CA GLU A 24 7.24 2.35 -18.12
C GLU A 24 7.37 3.71 -18.86
N SER A 25 8.18 4.64 -18.35
CA SER A 25 8.24 6.02 -18.87
C SER A 25 8.78 6.11 -20.30
N GLU A 26 9.59 5.13 -20.73
CA GLU A 26 10.08 5.07 -22.11
C GLU A 26 8.98 4.78 -23.13
N ASP A 27 7.99 3.97 -22.73
CA ASP A 27 6.86 3.55 -23.57
C ASP A 27 5.69 4.55 -23.51
N LEU A 28 5.56 5.29 -22.40
CA LEU A 28 4.44 6.21 -22.17
C LEU A 28 4.64 7.59 -22.79
N LEU A 29 5.88 8.01 -23.03
CA LEU A 29 6.21 9.39 -23.42
C LEU A 29 7.19 9.42 -24.59
N ASP A 30 6.70 9.79 -25.78
CA ASP A 30 7.50 9.91 -27.02
C ASP A 30 8.49 11.08 -27.02
N ASP A 31 8.16 12.18 -26.32
CA ASP A 31 8.98 13.39 -26.28
C ASP A 31 9.99 13.32 -25.12
N PRO A 32 11.31 13.26 -25.38
CA PRO A 32 12.33 13.10 -24.35
C PRO A 32 12.36 14.26 -23.36
N LYS A 33 12.00 15.48 -23.77
CA LYS A 33 12.00 16.65 -22.88
C LYS A 33 10.82 16.63 -21.92
N LYS A 34 9.64 16.24 -22.41
CA LYS A 34 8.45 16.06 -21.56
C LYS A 34 8.61 14.86 -20.63
N ARG A 35 9.26 13.79 -21.11
CA ARG A 35 9.62 12.61 -20.30
C ARG A 35 10.48 13.00 -19.10
N GLN A 36 11.56 13.74 -19.34
CA GLN A 36 12.43 14.16 -18.25
C GLN A 36 11.70 15.02 -17.22
N GLN A 37 10.88 15.97 -17.67
CA GLN A 37 10.08 16.80 -16.77
C GLN A 37 9.13 15.95 -15.93
N GLN A 38 8.42 14.99 -16.54
CA GLN A 38 7.49 14.12 -15.84
C GLN A 38 8.19 13.21 -14.82
N LEU A 39 9.37 12.69 -15.15
CA LEU A 39 10.19 11.91 -14.24
C LEU A 39 10.63 12.75 -13.04
N ASP A 40 11.06 13.99 -13.25
CA ASP A 40 11.46 14.89 -12.18
C ASP A 40 10.28 15.18 -11.23
N GLU A 41 9.07 15.35 -11.78
CA GLU A 41 7.83 15.52 -11.01
C GLU A 41 7.49 14.27 -10.19
N TRP A 42 7.50 13.08 -10.79
CA TRP A 42 7.24 11.82 -10.08
C TRP A 42 8.29 11.55 -9.00
N HIS A 43 9.57 11.85 -9.24
CA HIS A 43 10.61 11.75 -8.23
C HIS A 43 10.42 12.76 -7.09
N ALA A 44 9.94 13.97 -7.38
CA ALA A 44 9.59 14.94 -6.34
C ALA A 44 8.41 14.46 -5.50
N GLU A 45 7.40 13.87 -6.13
CA GLU A 45 6.23 13.31 -5.45
C GLU A 45 6.60 12.11 -4.57
N MET A 46 7.43 11.19 -5.05
CA MET A 46 7.93 10.07 -4.24
C MET A 46 8.67 10.55 -2.98
N ARG A 47 9.51 11.60 -3.08
CA ARG A 47 10.16 12.19 -1.90
C ARG A 47 9.16 12.81 -0.92
N ALA A 48 8.09 13.41 -1.43
CA ALA A 48 7.03 13.96 -0.57
C ALA A 48 6.23 12.85 0.13
N LEU A 49 5.92 11.76 -0.58
CA LEU A 49 5.27 10.58 -0.05
C LEU A 49 6.10 9.92 1.05
N GLU A 50 7.42 9.80 0.87
CA GLU A 50 8.33 9.27 1.89
C GLU A 50 8.28 10.12 3.17
N GLN A 51 8.34 11.44 3.05
CA GLN A 51 8.24 12.34 4.20
C GLN A 51 6.88 12.22 4.90
N GLU A 52 5.80 12.13 4.13
CA GLU A 52 4.46 11.92 4.65
C GLU A 52 4.35 10.59 5.38
N TYR A 53 4.88 9.50 4.81
CA TYR A 53 4.91 8.17 5.41
C TYR A 53 5.52 8.23 6.81
N TRP A 54 6.73 8.79 6.93
CA TRP A 54 7.42 8.93 8.21
C TRP A 54 6.65 9.79 9.22
N SER A 55 5.94 10.81 8.75
CA SER A 55 5.10 11.64 9.63
C SER A 55 3.87 10.89 10.13
N VAL A 56 3.19 10.15 9.25
CA VAL A 56 1.97 9.40 9.58
C VAL A 56 2.30 8.21 10.48
N GLU A 57 3.41 7.51 10.20
CA GLU A 57 3.86 6.38 11.00
C GLU A 57 4.17 6.79 12.44
N ARG A 58 4.91 7.90 12.63
CA ARG A 58 5.17 8.45 13.97
C ARG A 58 3.89 8.84 14.71
N ARG A 59 2.90 9.40 14.01
CA ARG A 59 1.58 9.72 14.59
C ARG A 59 0.81 8.46 14.98
N LEU A 60 0.91 7.39 14.18
CA LEU A 60 0.30 6.11 14.50
C LEU A 60 0.95 5.50 15.74
N TYR A 61 2.27 5.47 15.80
CA TYR A 61 3.03 4.99 16.95
C TYR A 61 2.70 5.77 18.24
N ALA A 62 2.64 7.10 18.17
CA ALA A 62 2.23 7.93 19.30
C ALA A 62 0.80 7.60 19.78
N ASN A 63 -0.13 7.36 18.86
CA ASN A 63 -1.49 6.95 19.24
C ASN A 63 -1.53 5.55 19.86
N ASP A 64 -0.72 4.61 19.35
CA ASP A 64 -0.65 3.24 19.84
C ASP A 64 -0.11 3.19 21.28
N THR A 65 0.92 3.98 21.58
CA THR A 65 1.49 4.09 22.94
C THR A 65 0.53 4.72 23.95
N LEU A 66 -0.35 5.63 23.51
CA LEU A 66 -1.37 6.26 24.34
C LEU A 66 -2.63 5.41 24.50
N CYS A 67 -2.75 4.29 23.79
CA CYS A 67 -3.91 3.41 23.87
C CYS A 67 -3.71 2.36 24.99
N PRO A 68 -4.32 2.51 26.18
CA PRO A 68 -4.31 1.44 27.18
C PRO A 68 -4.95 0.18 26.59
N THR A 69 -4.56 -1.00 27.10
CA THR A 69 -4.99 -2.33 26.65
C THR A 69 -6.51 -2.51 26.73
N LYS A 70 -7.24 -1.92 25.80
CA LYS A 70 -8.70 -1.78 25.78
C LYS A 70 -9.29 -2.52 24.58
N PRO A 71 -10.61 -2.80 24.60
CA PRO A 71 -11.30 -3.45 23.49
C PRO A 71 -11.08 -2.80 22.11
N SER A 72 -10.89 -1.47 22.06
CA SER A 72 -10.58 -0.72 20.84
C SER A 72 -9.26 -1.17 20.18
N TRP A 73 -8.22 -1.45 20.98
CA TRP A 73 -6.94 -1.95 20.50
C TRP A 73 -7.07 -3.38 19.92
N ARG A 74 -7.82 -4.24 20.61
CA ARG A 74 -8.12 -5.60 20.13
C ARG A 74 -8.92 -5.57 18.84
N ALA A 75 -9.91 -4.68 18.73
CA ALA A 75 -10.68 -4.46 17.52
C ALA A 75 -9.77 -4.02 16.37
N TYR A 76 -8.91 -3.03 16.58
CA TYR A 76 -7.94 -2.56 15.60
C TYR A 76 -7.01 -3.68 15.10
N ILE A 77 -6.39 -4.46 16.00
CA ILE A 77 -5.55 -5.61 15.61
C ILE A 77 -6.36 -6.64 14.81
N SER A 78 -7.61 -6.92 15.22
CA SER A 78 -8.46 -7.88 14.52
C SER A 78 -8.80 -7.45 13.09
N THR A 79 -9.02 -6.15 12.88
CA THR A 79 -9.25 -5.54 11.57
C THR A 79 -8.00 -5.59 10.70
N ARG A 80 -6.81 -5.38 11.27
CA ARG A 80 -5.52 -5.53 10.56
C ARG A 80 -5.25 -6.98 10.13
N LYS A 81 -5.60 -7.96 10.96
CA LYS A 81 -5.45 -9.40 10.63
C LYS A 81 -6.37 -9.87 9.50
N ARG A 82 -7.44 -9.13 9.18
CA ARG A 82 -8.42 -9.50 8.15
C ARG A 82 -8.41 -8.47 7.04
N PRO A 83 -7.47 -8.52 6.10
CA PRO A 83 -7.27 -7.43 5.15
C PRO A 83 -8.36 -7.28 4.07
N ARG A 84 -9.37 -8.17 4.09
CA ARG A 84 -10.49 -8.20 3.13
C ARG A 84 -11.29 -6.89 3.04
N TRP A 85 -11.24 -6.01 4.05
CA TRP A 85 -12.02 -4.77 4.06
C TRP A 85 -11.41 -3.65 3.19
N TYR A 86 -10.11 -3.71 2.87
CA TYR A 86 -9.43 -2.72 2.01
C TYR A 86 -8.79 -3.36 0.77
N LEU A 87 -8.51 -4.67 0.82
CA LEU A 87 -8.21 -5.47 -0.37
C LEU A 87 -9.51 -5.90 -1.05
N ASN A 88 -10.40 -4.95 -1.32
CA ASN A 88 -11.46 -5.19 -2.30
C ASN A 88 -10.73 -5.41 -3.62
N THR A 89 -10.43 -6.67 -3.92
CA THR A 89 -10.42 -7.11 -5.29
C THR A 89 -11.83 -6.80 -5.75
N CYS A 90 -12.01 -5.63 -6.37
CA CYS A 90 -12.91 -5.55 -7.50
C CYS A 90 -12.34 -6.59 -8.47
N SER A 91 -12.67 -7.86 -8.22
CA SER A 91 -12.62 -8.90 -9.20
C SER A 91 -13.50 -8.33 -10.29
N VAL A 92 -12.89 -7.76 -11.31
CA VAL A 92 -13.34 -7.98 -12.68
C VAL A 92 -13.54 -9.48 -12.70
N ARG A 93 -14.79 -9.96 -12.52
CA ARG A 93 -15.07 -11.39 -12.57
C ARG A 93 -14.50 -11.82 -13.91
N PRO A 94 -13.47 -12.68 -13.96
CA PRO A 94 -13.15 -13.29 -15.22
C PRO A 94 -14.39 -14.12 -15.58
N LYS A 95 -15.11 -13.69 -16.61
CA LYS A 95 -15.96 -14.64 -17.33
C LYS A 95 -14.98 -15.61 -17.98
N GLY A 96 -14.79 -16.78 -17.36
CA GLY A 96 -13.96 -17.85 -17.91
C GLY A 96 -13.08 -18.51 -16.87
N ASP A 97 -13.54 -19.67 -16.42
CA ASP A 97 -12.77 -20.89 -16.19
C ASP A 97 -11.55 -20.84 -15.25
N GLY A 98 -11.82 -21.09 -13.97
CA GLY A 98 -11.29 -22.28 -13.31
C GLY A 98 -9.80 -22.37 -12.95
N HIS A 99 -9.04 -21.28 -12.80
CA HIS A 99 -7.63 -21.44 -12.32
C HIS A 99 -7.00 -20.31 -11.47
N SER A 100 -7.78 -19.36 -10.94
CA SER A 100 -7.23 -18.16 -10.24
C SER A 100 -7.48 -18.11 -8.73
N GLU A 101 -7.28 -19.22 -8.00
CA GLU A 101 -7.28 -19.18 -6.51
C GLU A 101 -5.88 -19.31 -5.89
N ALA A 102 -4.87 -19.74 -6.65
CA ALA A 102 -3.55 -20.05 -6.11
C ALA A 102 -2.70 -18.80 -5.77
N VAL A 103 -2.81 -17.73 -6.57
CA VAL A 103 -1.92 -16.56 -6.45
C VAL A 103 -2.28 -15.70 -5.23
N SER A 104 -3.58 -15.57 -4.91
CA SER A 104 -4.02 -14.80 -3.73
C SER A 104 -3.68 -15.49 -2.40
N ALA A 105 -3.57 -16.83 -2.39
CA ALA A 105 -3.23 -17.59 -1.18
C ALA A 105 -1.73 -17.54 -0.88
N GLN A 106 -0.89 -17.46 -1.92
CA GLN A 106 0.56 -17.42 -1.79
C GLN A 106 1.04 -16.10 -1.16
N TYR A 107 0.51 -14.96 -1.61
CA TYR A 107 0.82 -13.65 -1.03
C TYR A 107 0.33 -13.50 0.42
N GLN A 108 -0.76 -14.18 0.78
CA GLN A 108 -1.27 -14.19 2.15
C GLN A 108 -0.46 -15.07 3.11
N ARG A 109 0.22 -16.11 2.62
CA ARG A 109 1.15 -16.93 3.42
C ARG A 109 2.45 -16.19 3.70
N GLU A 110 3.03 -15.55 2.69
CA GLU A 110 4.30 -14.83 2.84
C GLU A 110 4.21 -13.68 3.86
N LEU A 111 3.06 -12.98 3.94
CA LEU A 111 2.83 -11.94 4.95
C LEU A 111 2.57 -12.47 6.37
N CYS A 112 2.19 -13.75 6.51
CA CYS A 112 1.98 -14.37 7.82
C CYS A 112 3.27 -15.03 8.37
N GLU A 113 4.11 -15.60 7.51
CA GLU A 113 5.31 -16.35 7.91
C GLU A 113 6.49 -15.47 8.35
N VAL A 114 6.56 -14.21 7.90
CA VAL A 114 7.64 -13.26 8.32
C VAL A 114 7.55 -12.84 9.79
N ARG A 115 6.48 -13.22 10.52
CA ARG A 115 6.22 -12.73 11.88
C ARG A 115 6.41 -13.77 13.01
N ASP A 116 6.76 -15.01 12.66
CA ASP A 116 7.01 -16.10 13.63
C ASP A 116 8.51 -16.49 13.71
N GLY A 117 9.42 -15.56 13.43
CA GLY A 117 10.87 -15.69 13.63
C GLY A 117 11.37 -14.88 14.82
#